data_AF-A0A4V3A2P3-F1
#
_entry.id   AF-A0A4V3A2P3-F1
#
_cell.length_a   1.000
_cell.length_b   1.000
_cell.length_c   1.000
_cell.angle_alpha   90.00
_cell.angle_beta   90.00
_cell.angle_gamma   90.00
#
_symmetry.space_group_name_H-M   'P 1'
#
loop_
_entity.id
_entity.type
_entity.pdbx_description
1 polymer ?
#
loop_
_entity_poly.entity_id
_entity_poly.type
_entity_poly.pdbx_seq_one_letter_code
_entity_poly.pdbx_strand_id
1 'polypeptide(L)'
;MFKILAACGAGVNSSHQIKDALETEMSNRGYDVQADAVMVKDITEDMMKDYDLFTPIAATDLGFTPSCPVVDAGPILYRMPAMAKPVYDQVEQAIKDSGKA
;
A
#
# COMPACT_ATOMS: atom_id res chain seq x y z
N MET A 1 12.66 7.83 -2.53
CA MET A 1 11.87 6.62 -2.79
C MET A 1 11.22 6.07 -1.54
N PHE A 2 9.90 6.22 -1.45
CA PHE A 2 9.04 5.66 -0.40
C PHE A 2 8.54 4.27 -0.84
N LYS A 3 8.73 3.25 -0.01
CA LYS A 3 8.45 1.86 -0.37
C LYS A 3 7.12 1.38 0.19
N ILE A 4 6.24 0.89 -0.67
CA ILE A 4 4.92 0.38 -0.29
C ILE A 4 4.84 -1.12 -0.54
N LEU A 5 4.34 -1.86 0.45
CA LEU A 5 3.99 -3.27 0.29
C LEU A 5 2.48 -3.41 0.07
N ALA A 6 2.05 -3.82 -1.12
CA ALA A 6 0.66 -4.08 -1.46
C ALA A 6 0.36 -5.57 -1.38
N ALA A 7 -0.72 -5.94 -0.67
CA ALA A 7 -1.03 -7.35 -0.48
C ALA A 7 -2.53 -7.67 -0.52
N CYS A 8 -2.85 -8.86 -1.05
CA CYS A 8 -4.19 -9.40 -1.10
C CYS A 8 -4.20 -10.84 -0.57
N GLY A 9 -5.23 -11.18 0.22
CA GLY A 9 -5.46 -12.55 0.66
C GLY A 9 -6.03 -13.47 -0.42
N ALA A 10 -6.68 -12.91 -1.44
CA ALA A 10 -7.42 -13.67 -2.47
C ALA A 10 -6.62 -13.93 -3.77
N GLY A 11 -5.50 -13.21 -4.00
CA GLY A 11 -4.62 -13.44 -5.14
C GLY A 11 -3.78 -12.21 -5.54
N VAL A 12 -2.65 -12.44 -6.23
CA VAL A 12 -1.68 -11.38 -6.58
C VAL A 12 -2.19 -10.33 -7.58
N ASN A 13 -3.21 -10.65 -8.39
CA ASN A 13 -3.71 -9.72 -9.41
C ASN A 13 -4.23 -8.42 -8.81
N SER A 14 -4.98 -8.50 -7.71
CA SER A 14 -5.47 -7.31 -7.01
C SER A 14 -4.33 -6.52 -6.38
N SER A 15 -3.30 -7.19 -5.86
CA SER A 15 -2.08 -6.53 -5.37
C SER A 15 -1.38 -5.73 -6.47
N HIS A 16 -1.26 -6.30 -7.67
CA HIS A 16 -0.70 -5.60 -8.84
C HIS A 16 -1.55 -4.39 -9.26
N GLN A 17 -2.88 -4.50 -9.27
CA GLN A 17 -3.75 -3.37 -9.60
C GLN A 17 -3.56 -2.20 -8.64
N ILE A 18 -3.37 -2.47 -7.35
CA ILE A 18 -3.13 -1.43 -6.35
C ILE A 18 -1.72 -0.87 -6.47
N LYS A 19 -0.71 -1.72 -6.66
CA LYS A 19 0.65 -1.30 -6.97
C LYS A 19 0.66 -0.26 -8.09
N ASP A 20 0.08 -0.61 -9.24
CA ASP A 20 0.08 0.26 -10.42
C ASP A 20 -0.69 1.57 -10.15
N ALA A 21 -1.82 1.48 -9.44
CA ALA A 21 -2.65 2.63 -9.09
C ALA A 21 -1.97 3.57 -8.09
N LEU A 22 -1.21 3.04 -7.12
CA LEU A 22 -0.46 3.82 -6.14
C LEU A 22 0.75 4.49 -6.80
N GLU A 23 1.55 3.75 -7.58
CA GLU A 23 2.70 4.31 -8.29
C GLU A 23 2.26 5.43 -9.25
N THR A 24 1.18 5.20 -10.01
CA THR A 24 0.65 6.20 -10.95
C THR A 24 0.16 7.45 -10.22
N GLU A 25 -0.70 7.30 -9.22
CA GLU A 25 -1.30 8.45 -8.54
C GLU A 25 -0.27 9.22 -7.71
N MET A 26 0.61 8.54 -6.97
CA MET A 26 1.62 9.21 -6.17
C MET A 26 2.66 9.91 -7.05
N SER A 27 3.02 9.32 -8.19
CA SER A 27 3.86 9.98 -9.19
C SER A 27 3.19 11.23 -9.77
N ASN A 28 1.89 11.16 -10.11
CA ASN A 28 1.12 12.33 -10.56
C ASN A 28 1.07 13.45 -9.51
N ARG A 29 1.12 13.10 -8.22
CA ARG A 29 1.20 14.05 -7.10
C ARG A 29 2.61 14.54 -6.79
N GLY A 30 3.63 14.05 -7.51
CA GLY A 30 5.02 14.48 -7.36
C GLY A 30 5.85 13.69 -6.35
N TYR A 31 5.36 12.55 -5.87
CA TYR A 31 6.09 11.69 -4.93
C TYR A 31 6.82 10.54 -5.65
N ASP A 32 8.02 10.23 -5.17
CA ASP A 32 8.83 9.09 -5.63
C ASP A 32 8.49 7.84 -4.82
N VAL A 33 7.63 6.98 -5.38
CA VAL A 33 7.08 5.78 -4.73
C VAL A 33 7.42 4.53 -5.54
N GLN A 34 7.83 3.47 -4.84
CA GLN A 34 7.90 2.11 -5.38
C GLN A 34 6.94 1.23 -4.60
N ALA A 35 6.07 0.48 -5.29
CA ALA A 35 5.19 -0.49 -4.68
C ALA A 35 5.54 -1.92 -5.14
N ASP A 36 5.60 -2.85 -4.19
CA ASP A 36 5.75 -4.27 -4.45
C ASP A 36 4.44 -5.00 -4.14
N ALA A 37 4.08 -5.96 -4.98
CA ALA A 37 2.83 -6.72 -4.87
C ALA A 37 3.12 -8.15 -4.43
N VAL A 38 2.53 -8.57 -3.31
CA VAL A 38 2.70 -9.93 -2.76
C VAL A 38 1.36 -10.54 -2.36
N MET A 39 1.34 -11.85 -2.07
CA MET A 39 0.23 -12.45 -1.35
C MET A 39 0.45 -12.30 0.15
N VAL A 40 -0.64 -12.14 0.89
CA VAL A 40 -0.61 -12.05 2.36
C VAL A 40 0.18 -13.19 3.01
N LYS A 41 -0.02 -14.42 2.52
CA LYS A 41 0.64 -15.61 3.07
C LYS A 41 2.16 -15.65 2.90
N ASP A 42 2.70 -14.79 2.03
CA ASP A 42 4.14 -14.71 1.75
C ASP A 42 4.81 -13.55 2.52
N ILE A 43 4.04 -12.78 3.30
CA ILE A 43 4.55 -11.68 4.10
C ILE A 43 5.20 -12.24 5.37
N THR A 44 6.41 -11.78 5.65
CA THR A 44 7.13 -12.04 6.90
C THR A 44 7.40 -10.74 7.65
N GLU A 45 7.62 -10.85 8.96
CA GLU A 45 7.97 -9.70 9.82
C GLU A 45 9.28 -9.04 9.37
N ASP A 46 10.27 -9.84 8.97
CA ASP A 46 11.55 -9.32 8.47
C ASP A 46 11.38 -8.56 7.15
N MET A 47 10.55 -9.06 6.24
CA MET A 47 10.27 -8.38 4.98
C MET A 47 9.63 -7.00 5.23
N MET A 48 8.74 -6.85 6.21
CA MET A 48 8.09 -5.57 6.52
C MET A 48 9.04 -4.47 6.96
N LYS A 49 10.24 -4.81 7.47
CA LYS A 49 11.24 -3.82 7.91
C LYS A 49 11.84 -3.03 6.74
N ASP A 50 11.74 -3.56 5.52
CA ASP A 50 12.25 -2.93 4.31
C ASP A 50 11.24 -1.97 3.65
N TYR A 51 10.02 -1.87 4.18
CA TYR A 51 8.92 -1.07 3.64
C TYR A 51 8.51 0.06 4.58
N ASP A 52 8.08 1.17 3.99
CA ASP A 52 7.62 2.37 4.70
C ASP A 52 6.12 2.34 4.99
N LEU A 53 5.35 1.60 4.19
CA LEU A 53 3.89 1.50 4.30
C LEU A 53 3.41 0.11 3.89
N PHE A 54 2.46 -0.43 4.65
CA PHE A 54 1.72 -1.62 4.28
C PHE A 54 0.31 -1.27 3.79
N THR A 55 -0.08 -1.81 2.64
CA THR A 55 -1.37 -1.55 1.99
C THR A 55 -2.12 -2.85 1.68
N PRO A 56 -2.79 -3.45 2.67
CA PRO A 56 -3.58 -4.65 2.45
C PRO A 56 -4.88 -4.33 1.69
N ILE A 57 -5.42 -5.36 1.04
CA ILE A 57 -6.78 -5.40 0.50
C ILE A 57 -7.66 -6.09 1.53
N ALA A 58 -8.43 -5.28 2.28
CA ALA A 58 -9.22 -5.68 3.43
C ALA A 58 -8.39 -6.05 4.68
N ALA A 59 -9.08 -6.08 5.83
CA ALA A 59 -8.49 -6.45 7.10
C ALA A 59 -7.85 -7.84 7.02
N THR A 60 -6.54 -7.89 7.27
CA THR A 60 -5.74 -9.08 7.11
C THR A 60 -5.01 -9.39 8.41
N ASP A 61 -5.10 -10.64 8.87
CA ASP A 61 -4.28 -11.13 9.99
C ASP A 61 -2.96 -11.69 9.44
N LEU A 62 -1.85 -11.07 9.83
CA LEU A 62 -0.50 -11.52 9.48
C LEU A 62 0.08 -12.49 10.52
N GLY A 63 -0.57 -12.64 11.68
CA GLY A 63 -0.01 -13.36 12.83
C GLY A 63 1.08 -12.59 13.59
N PHE A 64 1.35 -11.34 13.21
CA PHE A 64 2.29 -10.42 13.87
C PHE A 64 1.85 -8.97 13.65
N THR A 65 2.39 -8.05 14.45
CA THR A 65 2.09 -6.61 14.33
C THR A 65 2.95 -6.00 13.22
N PRO A 66 2.37 -5.33 12.21
CA PRO A 66 3.14 -4.60 11.21
C PRO A 66 4.08 -3.57 11.83
N SER A 67 5.34 -3.54 11.38
CA SER A 67 6.34 -2.56 11.84
C SER A 67 6.16 -1.18 11.20
N CYS A 68 5.38 -1.08 10.13
CA CYS A 68 5.09 0.16 9.41
C CYS A 68 3.58 0.50 9.47
N PRO A 69 3.21 1.76 9.20
CA PRO A 69 1.80 2.16 9.12
C PRO A 69 1.02 1.31 8.11
N VAL A 70 -0.29 1.16 8.36
CA VAL A 70 -1.19 0.34 7.55
C VAL A 70 -2.29 1.21 6.97
N VAL A 71 -2.51 1.13 5.66
CA VAL A 71 -3.61 1.80 4.96
C VAL A 71 -4.38 0.78 4.13
N ASP A 72 -5.67 0.61 4.39
CA ASP A 72 -6.51 -0.30 3.58
C ASP A 72 -6.70 0.28 2.17
N ALA A 73 -6.15 -0.43 1.18
CA ALA A 73 -6.17 -0.03 -0.22
C ALA A 73 -7.29 -0.72 -1.03
N GLY A 74 -8.09 -1.59 -0.41
CA GLY A 74 -9.25 -2.23 -1.02
C GLY A 74 -10.19 -1.26 -1.76
N PRO A 75 -10.49 -0.05 -1.23
CA PRO A 75 -11.36 0.92 -1.91
C PRO A 75 -10.89 1.36 -3.30
N ILE A 76 -9.58 1.30 -3.60
CA ILE A 76 -9.03 1.65 -4.93
C ILE A 76 -9.58 0.73 -6.03
N LEU A 77 -9.80 -0.55 -5.70
CA LEU A 77 -10.24 -1.57 -6.66
C LEU A 77 -11.66 -1.32 -7.22
N TYR A 78 -12.48 -0.54 -6.52
CA TYR A 78 -13.82 -0.16 -7.00
C TYR A 78 -13.77 0.85 -8.16
N ARG A 79 -12.61 1.45 -8.45
CA ARG A 79 -12.42 2.45 -9.52
C ARG A 79 -13.35 3.65 -9.41
N MET A 80 -13.82 3.95 -8.20
CA MET A 80 -14.66 5.11 -7.90
C MET A 80 -13.78 6.21 -7.27
N PRO A 81 -13.65 7.40 -7.87
CA PRO A 81 -12.81 8.47 -7.34
C PRO A 81 -13.12 8.83 -5.89
N ALA A 82 -14.40 8.84 -5.50
CA ALA A 82 -14.82 9.12 -4.12
C ALA A 82 -14.34 8.08 -3.09
N MET A 83 -14.06 6.85 -3.53
CA MET A 83 -13.58 5.75 -2.67
C MET A 83 -12.04 5.68 -2.68
N ALA A 84 -11.42 5.95 -3.82
CA ALA A 84 -9.96 5.89 -3.98
C ALA A 84 -9.25 7.12 -3.40
N LYS A 85 -9.83 8.32 -3.57
CA LYS A 85 -9.21 9.58 -3.11
C LYS A 85 -8.84 9.55 -1.62
N PRO A 86 -9.72 9.13 -0.68
CA PRO A 86 -9.36 9.07 0.74
C PRO A 86 -8.20 8.11 1.03
N VAL A 87 -8.03 7.05 0.24
CA VAL A 87 -6.89 6.13 0.38
C VAL A 87 -5.61 6.83 -0.06
N TYR A 88 -5.63 7.47 -1.23
CA TYR A 88 -4.46 8.21 -1.72
C TYR A 88 -4.06 9.36 -0.80
N ASP A 89 -5.03 10.06 -0.22
CA ASP A 89 -4.76 11.12 0.76
C ASP A 89 -4.08 10.56 2.03
N GLN A 90 -4.47 9.36 2.48
CA GLN A 90 -3.81 8.68 3.61
C GLN A 90 -2.38 8.23 3.27
N VAL A 91 -2.16 7.70 2.07
CA VAL A 91 -0.82 7.33 1.59
C VAL A 91 0.07 8.57 1.51
N GLU A 92 -0.45 9.66 0.95
CA GLU A 92 0.25 10.94 0.89
C GLU A 92 0.60 11.47 2.29
N GLN A 93 -0.31 11.34 3.26
CA GLN A 93 -0.03 11.71 4.64
C GLN A 93 1.08 10.84 5.24
N ALA A 94 1.06 9.52 5.01
CA ALA A 94 2.12 8.62 5.47
C ALA A 94 3.49 8.95 4.86
N ILE A 95 3.53 9.35 3.59
CA ILE A 95 4.76 9.84 2.93
C ILE A 95 5.28 11.09 3.65
N LYS A 96 4.42 12.07 3.92
CA LYS A 96 4.80 13.30 4.63
C LYS A 96 5.30 13.02 6.05
N ASP A 97 4.61 12.15 6.79
CA ASP A 97 4.97 11.82 8.17
C ASP A 97 6.30 11.05 8.25
N SER A 98 6.68 10.32 7.19
CA SER A 98 7.97 9.62 7.12
C SER A 98 9.18 10.55 6.89
N GLY A 99 8.95 11.81 6.50
CA GLY A 99 10.01 12.74 6.11
C GLY A 99 10.67 12.43 4.75
N LYS A 100 10.13 11.49 3.98
CA LYS A 100 10.60 11.11 2.62
C LYS A 100 9.82 11.81 1.48
N ALA A 101 9.10 12.88 1.80
CA ALA A 101 8.34 13.70 0.87
C ALA A 101 9.23 14.52 -0.08
#